data_AF-A0A6N6VZ72-F1
#
_entry.id   AF-A0A6N6VZ72-F1
#
_cell.length_a   1.000
_cell.length_b   1.000
_cell.length_c   1.000
_cell.angle_alpha   90.00
_cell.angle_beta   90.00
_cell.angle_gamma   90.00
#
_symmetry.space_group_name_H-M   'P 1'
#
loop_
_entity.id
_entity.type
_entity.pdbx_description
1 polymer ?
#
loop_
_entity_poly.entity_id
_entity_poly.type
_entity_poly.pdbx_seq_one_letter_code
_entity_poly.pdbx_strand_id
1 'polypeptide(L)' 'MDVPVTEDQIRTLAFYLWEKDGSPDGRSEEYWEKARQQLGAGGNPAEPETGSAS' A
#
# COMPACT_ATOMS: atom_id res chain seq x y z
N MET A 1 -13.40 8.97 11.99
CA MET A 1 -13.83 7.61 11.62
C MET A 1 -12.59 6.87 11.19
N ASP A 2 -12.18 5.83 11.91
CA ASP A 2 -11.21 4.87 11.38
C ASP A 2 -11.94 4.09 10.28
N VAL A 3 -11.71 4.48 9.02
CA VAL A 3 -12.31 3.77 7.89
C VAL A 3 -11.55 2.46 7.78
N PRO A 4 -12.21 1.31 7.98
CA PRO A 4 -11.55 0.04 7.83
C PRO A 4 -11.08 -0.10 6.38
N VAL A 5 -9.84 -0.56 6.22
CA VAL A 5 -9.27 -0.85 4.91
C VAL A 5 -10.17 -1.85 4.18
N THR A 6 -10.66 -1.43 3.01
CA THR A 6 -11.48 -2.27 2.15
C THR A 6 -10.62 -2.99 1.12
N GLU A 7 -11.09 -4.13 0.64
CA GLU A 7 -10.44 -4.88 -0.45
C GLU A 7 -10.28 -4.03 -1.72
N ASP A 8 -11.18 -3.07 -1.95
CA ASP A 8 -11.11 -2.13 -3.07
C ASP A 8 -9.90 -1.19 -2.98
N GLN A 9 -9.57 -0.72 -1.77
CA GLN A 9 -8.36 0.07 -1.54
C GLN A 9 -7.09 -0.78 -1.74
N ILE A 10 -7.10 -2.02 -1.26
CA ILE A 10 -6.01 -2.98 -1.47
C ILE A 10 -5.81 -3.21 -2.97
N ARG A 11 -6.89 -3.42 -3.73
CA ARG A 11 -6.84 -3.61 -5.18
C ARG A 11 -6.27 -2.41 -5.90
N THR A 12 -6.72 -1.22 -5.53
CA THR A 12 -6.26 0.04 -6.13
C THR A 12 -4.77 0.24 -5.91
N LEU A 13 -4.30 0.06 -4.67
CA LEU A 13 -2.89 0.21 -4.33
C LEU A 13 -2.03 -0.90 -4.97
N ALA A 14 -2.51 -2.13 -4.98
CA ALA A 14 -1.82 -3.25 -5.63
C ALA A 14 -1.64 -3.01 -7.13
N PHE A 15 -2.71 -2.56 -7.80
CA PHE A 15 -2.68 -2.23 -9.22
C PHE A 15 -1.72 -1.07 -9.51
N TYR A 16 -1.74 -0.02 -8.69
CA TYR A 16 -0.83 1.11 -8.83
C TYR A 16 0.65 0.71 -8.66
N LEU A 17 0.95 -0.12 -7.65
CA LEU A 17 2.31 -0.64 -7.44
C LEU A 17 2.76 -1.53 -8.60
N TRP A 18 1.86 -2.37 -9.11
CA TRP A 18 2.13 -3.26 -10.23
C TRP A 18 2.36 -2.50 -11.54
N GLU A 19 1.53 -1.49 -11.85
CA GLU A 19 1.72 -0.62 -13.02
C GLU A 19 3.06 0.13 -12.95
N LYS A 20 3.41 0.65 -11.76
CA LYS A 20 4.67 1.39 -11.54
C LYS A 20 5.91 0.55 -11.83
N ASP A 21 5.86 -0.76 -11.56
CA ASP A 21 6.94 -1.71 -11.86
C ASP A 21 6.92 -2.24 -13.30
N GLY A 22 6.02 -1.74 -14.15
CA GLY A 22 5.92 -2.12 -15.56
C GLY A 22 5.00 -3.32 -15.82
N SER A 23 4.05 -3.57 -14.91
CA SER A 23 3.05 -4.62 -15.05
C SER A 23 3.63 -6.04 -15.26
N PRO A 24 4.55 -6.50 -14.38
CA PRO A 24 5.14 -7.83 -14.51
C PRO A 24 4.09 -8.93 -14.37
N ASP A 25 4.02 -9.83 -15.36
CA ASP A 25 3.09 -10.95 -15.36
C ASP A 25 3.42 -11.95 -14.23
N GLY A 26 2.39 -12.49 -13.57
CA GLY A 26 2.53 -13.45 -12.47
C GLY A 26 3.01 -12.88 -11.12
N ARG A 27 3.16 -11.55 -10.97
CA ARG A 27 3.52 -10.92 -9.68
C ARG A 27 2.39 -10.17 -8.99
N SER A 28 1.20 -10.16 -9.58
CA SER A 28 0.02 -9.44 -9.09
C SER A 28 -0.36 -9.81 -7.64
N GLU A 29 -0.20 -11.08 -7.24
CA GLU A 29 -0.42 -11.55 -5.87
C GLU A 29 0.58 -10.93 -4.87
N GLU A 30 1.85 -10.79 -5.24
CA GLU A 30 2.88 -10.17 -4.40
C GLU A 30 2.56 -8.68 -4.15
N TYR A 31 2.06 -7.98 -5.16
CA TYR A 31 1.62 -6.59 -5.03
C TYR A 31 0.33 -6.46 -4.22
N TRP A 32 -0.59 -7.43 -4.33
CA TRP A 32 -1.79 -7.50 -3.50
C TRP A 32 -1.45 -7.63 -2.02
N GLU A 33 -0.54 -8.53 -1.66
CA GLU A 33 -0.09 -8.70 -0.27
C GLU A 33 0.66 -7.48 0.25
N LYS A 34 1.51 -6.84 -0.57
CA LYS A 34 2.18 -5.57 -0.20
C LYS A 34 1.17 -4.46 0.07
N ALA A 35 0.14 -4.33 -0.77
CA ALA A 35 -0.90 -3.34 -0.58
C ALA A 35 -1.73 -3.60 0.69
N ARG A 36 -2.08 -4.86 0.94
CA ARG A 36 -2.78 -5.28 2.16
C ARG A 36 -1.97 -5.00 3.41
N GLN A 37 -0.65 -5.23 3.38
CA GLN A 37 0.23 -4.91 4.49
C GLN A 37 0.41 -3.41 4.68
N GLN A 38 0.59 -2.61 3.61
CA GLN A 38 0.71 -1.15 3.73
C GLN A 38 -0.54 -0.50 4.32
N LEU A 39 -1.73 -0.92 3.84
CA LEU A 39 -2.98 -0.39 4.35
C LEU A 39 -3.32 -0.98 5.73
N GLY A 40 -3.10 -2.28 5.94
CA GLY A 40 -3.42 -2.98 7.19
C GLY A 40 -2.46 -2.68 8.35
N ALA A 41 -1.21 -2.32 8.07
CA ALA A 41 -0.24 -1.88 9.09
C ALA A 41 -0.34 -0.38 9.40
N GLY A 42 -1.09 0.37 8.60
CA GLY A 42 -1.11 1.84 8.60
C GLY A 42 -2.52 2.44 8.59
N GLY A 43 -3.31 2.20 9.64
CA GLY A 43 -4.42 3.11 10.01
C GLY A 43 -3.95 4.56 10.26
N ASN A 44 -2.63 4.80 10.29
CA ASN A 44 -2.06 6.10 9.99
C ASN A 44 -0.98 5.87 8.90
N PRO A 45 -1.16 6.38 7.66
CA PRO A 45 -0.06 6.38 6.71
C PRO A 45 1.03 7.19 7.38
N ALA A 46 2.18 6.57 7.60
CA ALA A 46 3.35 7.25 8.13
C ALA A 46 3.56 8.54 7.33
N GLU A 47 3.25 9.68 7.94
CA GLU A 47 4.04 10.87 7.70
C GLU A 47 5.48 10.42 7.92
N PRO A 48 6.36 10.49 6.91
CA PRO A 48 7.78 10.46 7.19
C PRO A 48 8.05 11.75 7.96
N GLU A 49 7.86 11.72 9.27
CA GLU A 49 8.25 12.79 10.18
C GLU A 49 9.72 13.06 9.89
N THR A 50 9.87 14.19 9.21
CA THR A 50 11.12 14.67 8.66
C THR A 50 12.05 14.83 9.85
N GLY A 51 13.25 14.27 9.75
CA GLY A 51 14.23 14.31 10.83
C GLY A 51 14.31 15.68 11.46
N SER A 52 13.81 15.80 12.69
CA SER A 52 14.14 16.92 13.56
C SER A 52 15.23 16.40 14.49
N ALA A 53 16.46 16.43 13.99
CA ALA A 53 17.65 16.30 14.81
C ALA A 53 17.57 17.33 15.94
N SER A 54 17.63 16.87 17.19
CA SER A 54 17.96 17.69 18.36
C SER A 54 19.27 17.19 18.94
#